data_AF-A0A355T9A3-F1
#
_entry.id   AF-A0A355T9A3-F1
#
_cell.length_a   1.000
_cell.length_b   1.000
_cell.length_c   1.000
_cell.angle_alpha   90.00
_cell.angle_beta   90.00
_cell.angle_gamma   90.00
#
_symmetry.space_group_name_H-M   'P 1'
#
loop_
_entity.id
_entity.type
_entity.pdbx_description
1 polymer ?
#
loop_
_entity_poly.entity_id
_entity_poly.type
_entity_poly.pdbx_seq_one_letter_code
_entity_poly.pdbx_strand_id
1 'polypeptide(L)'
;MEAIVEIIKTLKGLSEAFSWPIVVLISFLVFRAPIKAYINRITFAYHGKTAVHSPLDKQQVPTDMTASINKLGKMPERPVEVETNTNELEKVEVQKESGADAYLKSFDNPLLKDVEDRISEDLSARNIVDPSDKTEVLVRALASTQLALLTERIYTSIWGSQVRVLRFLNGQENGVDISALRPFYEVAKSDYPDWYKEQSFERWLGFLTSYNLITVEKTRYVITVAGRQFLRYIAEAGKPERLYG
;
A
#
# COMPACT_ATOMS: atom_id res chain seq x y z
N MET A 1 5.40 26.29 58.64
CA MET A 1 4.49 26.07 57.49
C MET A 1 5.16 26.32 56.14
N GLU A 2 6.13 27.24 56.03
CA GLU A 2 6.82 27.53 54.75
C GLU A 2 7.59 26.34 54.16
N ALA A 3 8.30 25.55 54.98
CA ALA A 3 9.05 24.38 54.50
C ALA A 3 8.16 23.28 53.87
N ILE A 4 6.90 23.14 54.30
CA ILE A 4 5.97 22.13 53.76
C ILE A 4 5.45 22.58 52.38
N VAL A 5 5.26 23.88 52.18
CA VAL A 5 4.80 24.44 50.89
C VAL A 5 5.88 24.28 49.82
N GLU A 6 7.15 24.39 50.20
CA GLU A 6 8.28 24.23 49.27
C GLU A 6 8.48 22.77 48.81
N ILE A 7 8.26 21.80 49.71
CA ILE A 7 8.27 20.37 49.39
C ILE A 7 7.12 19.99 48.45
N ILE A 8 5.92 20.55 48.63
CA ILE A 8 4.79 20.29 47.73
C ILE A 8 5.02 20.89 46.33
N LYS A 9 5.70 22.03 46.24
CA LYS A 9 6.02 22.70 44.96
C LYS A 9 7.05 21.91 44.14
N THR A 10 8.05 21.32 44.80
CA THR A 10 9.06 20.48 44.14
C THR A 10 8.50 19.12 43.70
N LEU A 11 7.59 18.52 44.49
CA LEU A 11 6.90 17.28 44.12
C LEU A 11 5.99 17.45 42.88
N LYS A 12 5.34 18.62 42.73
CA LYS A 12 4.52 18.91 41.54
C LYS A 12 5.37 19.00 40.27
N GLY A 13 6.52 19.68 40.34
CA GLY A 13 7.46 19.77 39.21
C GLY A 13 8.08 18.42 38.81
N LEU A 14 8.30 17.52 39.77
CA LEU A 14 8.75 16.15 39.47
C LEU A 14 7.68 15.32 38.74
N SER A 15 6.41 15.48 39.10
CA SER A 15 5.33 14.71 38.45
C SER A 15 5.12 15.07 36.97
N GLU A 16 5.41 16.30 36.57
CA GLU A 16 5.34 16.72 35.16
C GLU A 16 6.57 16.24 34.36
N ALA A 17 7.74 16.21 35.00
CA ALA A 17 9.00 15.77 34.38
C ALA A 17 9.09 14.24 34.19
N PHE A 18 8.49 13.45 35.08
CA PHE A 18 8.49 11.98 35.00
C PHE A 18 7.25 11.39 34.30
N SER A 19 6.27 12.22 33.93
CA SER A 19 5.08 11.73 33.20
C SER A 19 5.41 11.34 31.77
N TRP A 20 6.28 12.10 31.08
CA TRP A 20 6.58 11.82 29.67
C TRP A 20 7.39 10.53 29.41
N PRO A 21 8.40 10.13 30.21
CA PRO A 21 9.13 8.88 29.96
C PRO A 21 8.26 7.65 30.25
N ILE A 22 7.38 7.73 31.26
CA ILE A 22 6.43 6.66 31.58
C ILE A 22 5.39 6.52 30.46
N VAL A 23 4.87 7.62 29.92
CA VAL A 23 3.95 7.60 28.78
C VAL A 23 4.63 7.04 27.52
N VAL A 24 5.89 7.40 27.25
CA VAL A 24 6.66 6.82 26.13
C VAL A 24 6.88 5.32 26.32
N LEU A 25 7.18 4.88 27.55
CA LEU A 25 7.43 3.48 27.86
C LEU A 25 6.15 2.63 27.79
N ILE A 26 5.02 3.15 28.29
CA ILE A 26 3.70 2.53 28.14
C ILE A 26 3.27 2.50 26.67
N SER A 27 3.48 3.59 25.93
CA SER A 27 3.21 3.63 24.48
C SER A 27 4.02 2.54 23.76
N PHE A 28 5.32 2.43 24.03
CA PHE A 28 6.13 1.34 23.48
C PHE A 28 5.62 -0.05 23.87
N LEU A 29 5.12 -0.24 25.09
CA LEU A 29 4.57 -1.52 25.54
C LEU A 29 3.25 -1.87 24.83
N VAL A 30 2.35 -0.90 24.68
CA VAL A 30 1.05 -1.08 24.01
C VAL A 30 1.24 -1.33 22.50
N PHE A 31 2.17 -0.62 21.87
CA PHE A 31 2.39 -0.72 20.42
C PHE A 31 3.36 -1.84 20.00
N ARG A 32 3.97 -2.59 20.94
CA ARG A 32 4.88 -3.71 20.61
C ARG A 32 4.23 -4.81 19.77
N ALA A 33 2.97 -5.16 20.03
CA ALA A 33 2.25 -6.19 19.27
C ALA A 33 1.90 -5.73 17.83
N PRO A 34 1.29 -4.56 17.60
CA PRO A 34 0.99 -4.10 16.24
C PRO A 34 2.25 -3.79 15.42
N ILE A 35 3.33 -3.27 16.03
CA ILE A 35 4.61 -3.04 15.33
C ILE A 35 5.23 -4.37 14.85
N LYS A 36 5.21 -5.43 15.69
CA LYS A 36 5.69 -6.76 15.28
C LYS A 36 4.85 -7.36 14.15
N ALA A 37 3.52 -7.18 14.19
CA ALA A 37 2.64 -7.62 13.12
C ALA A 37 2.91 -6.87 11.80
N TYR A 38 3.21 -5.57 11.87
CA TYR A 38 3.53 -4.76 10.69
C TYR A 38 4.89 -5.12 10.09
N ILE A 39 5.92 -5.30 10.93
CA ILE A 39 7.25 -5.72 10.48
C ILE A 39 7.19 -7.12 9.86
N ASN A 40 6.52 -8.08 10.50
CA ASN A 40 6.41 -9.44 9.93
C ASN A 40 5.68 -9.45 8.58
N ARG A 41 4.71 -8.55 8.35
CA ARG A 41 4.04 -8.41 7.05
C ARG A 41 4.96 -7.81 5.99
N ILE A 42 5.82 -6.87 6.34
CA ILE A 42 6.78 -6.26 5.40
C ILE A 42 7.95 -7.22 5.12
N THR A 43 8.44 -7.96 6.11
CA THR A 43 9.53 -8.92 5.94
C THR A 43 9.11 -10.10 5.07
N PHE A 44 7.84 -10.52 5.11
CA PHE A 44 7.32 -11.56 4.20
C PHE A 44 7.24 -11.07 2.74
N ALA A 45 7.15 -9.76 2.51
CA ALA A 45 7.15 -9.18 1.16
C ALA A 45 8.57 -8.94 0.60
N TYR A 46 9.62 -9.02 1.42
CA TYR A 46 10.99 -8.64 1.05
C TYR A 46 12.06 -9.71 1.36
N HIS A 47 11.69 -10.98 1.26
CA HIS A 47 12.66 -12.07 1.10
C HIS A 47 12.53 -12.75 -0.26
N GLY A 48 13.48 -12.42 -1.13
CA GLY A 48 14.14 -13.42 -1.98
C GLY A 48 13.43 -13.82 -3.27
N LYS A 49 13.88 -13.20 -4.37
CA LYS A 49 14.00 -13.75 -5.74
C LYS A 49 13.65 -15.25 -5.90
N THR A 50 12.43 -15.54 -6.32
CA THR A 50 12.10 -16.56 -7.33
C THR A 50 10.76 -16.19 -7.96
N ALA A 51 10.69 -16.26 -9.28
CA ALA A 51 9.43 -16.16 -10.01
C ALA A 51 8.49 -17.26 -9.52
N VAL A 52 7.30 -16.89 -9.04
CA VAL A 52 6.25 -17.86 -8.71
C VAL A 52 5.20 -17.77 -9.80
N HIS A 53 5.37 -18.64 -10.81
CA HIS A 53 4.22 -19.31 -11.42
C HIS A 53 3.42 -19.95 -10.29
N SER A 54 2.13 -19.67 -10.18
CA SER A 54 1.24 -20.46 -9.33
C SER A 54 1.12 -21.88 -9.91
N PRO A 55 1.56 -22.94 -9.22
CA PRO A 55 1.02 -24.27 -9.44
C PRO A 55 -0.20 -24.40 -8.53
N LEU A 56 -1.38 -24.49 -9.14
CA LEU A 56 -2.52 -25.16 -8.53
C LEU A 56 -2.13 -26.63 -8.34
N ASP A 57 -1.52 -27.00 -7.21
CA ASP A 57 -1.73 -28.34 -6.63
C ASP A 57 -1.17 -28.52 -5.21
N LYS A 58 -1.87 -29.35 -4.44
CA LYS A 58 -1.51 -29.95 -3.13
C LYS A 58 -1.67 -29.09 -1.88
N GLN A 59 -2.93 -28.96 -1.45
CA GLN A 59 -3.24 -28.78 -0.04
C GLN A 59 -3.26 -30.16 0.65
N GLN A 60 -2.30 -30.40 1.54
CA GLN A 60 -2.24 -31.62 2.37
C GLN A 60 -3.27 -31.55 3.51
N VAL A 61 -4.05 -32.62 3.67
CA VAL A 61 -5.03 -32.81 4.73
C VAL A 61 -4.31 -33.23 6.03
N PRO A 62 -4.66 -32.68 7.22
CA PRO A 62 -4.09 -33.10 8.50
C PRO A 62 -4.39 -34.57 8.86
N THR A 63 -3.35 -35.27 9.32
CA THR A 63 -3.23 -36.72 9.54
C THR A 63 -3.98 -37.31 10.75
N ASP A 64 -4.97 -36.61 11.34
CA ASP A 64 -5.58 -37.04 12.61
C ASP A 64 -6.96 -37.73 12.48
N MET A 65 -7.36 -38.14 11.27
CA MET A 65 -8.67 -38.76 11.04
C MET A 65 -8.61 -40.18 10.45
N THR A 66 -7.47 -40.88 10.56
CA THR A 66 -7.33 -42.29 10.13
C THR A 66 -7.34 -43.29 11.29
N ALA A 67 -7.30 -42.84 12.55
CA ALA A 67 -7.28 -43.72 13.72
C ALA A 67 -8.66 -44.28 14.12
N SER A 68 -9.77 -43.80 13.54
CA SER A 68 -11.12 -44.25 13.90
C SER A 68 -11.77 -45.24 12.92
N ILE A 69 -11.11 -45.56 11.79
CA ILE A 69 -11.73 -46.41 10.74
C ILE A 69 -11.43 -47.90 10.92
N ASN A 70 -10.38 -48.26 11.69
CA ASN A 70 -9.93 -49.66 11.81
C ASN A 70 -10.49 -50.45 13.01
N LYS A 71 -11.60 -50.00 13.60
CA LYS A 71 -12.17 -50.67 14.78
C LYS A 71 -13.69 -50.75 14.75
N LEU A 72 -14.27 -51.47 13.80
CA LEU A 72 -15.49 -52.26 14.05
C LEU A 72 -15.62 -53.34 12.98
N GLY A 73 -15.67 -54.59 13.45
CA GLY A 73 -15.57 -55.79 12.63
C GLY A 73 -16.88 -56.25 11.97
N LYS A 74 -16.69 -57.29 11.14
CA LYS A 74 -17.64 -58.10 10.37
C LYS A 74 -18.95 -58.45 11.09
N MET A 75 -20.09 -58.32 10.38
CA MET A 75 -21.24 -59.26 10.25
C MET A 75 -22.52 -58.49 9.80
N PRO A 76 -23.62 -59.16 9.40
CA PRO A 76 -23.85 -59.90 8.15
C PRO A 76 -24.92 -59.20 7.27
N GLU A 77 -25.05 -59.61 6.01
CA GLU A 77 -26.11 -59.15 5.11
C GLU A 77 -27.50 -59.56 5.64
N ARG A 78 -28.38 -58.58 5.85
CA ARG A 78 -29.84 -58.77 5.87
C ARG A 78 -30.48 -57.73 4.94
N PRO A 79 -31.44 -58.13 4.09
CA PRO A 79 -32.18 -57.19 3.26
C PRO A 79 -33.17 -56.46 4.17
N VAL A 80 -33.12 -55.13 4.18
CA VAL A 80 -34.14 -54.30 4.83
C VAL A 80 -34.76 -53.44 3.74
N GLU A 81 -36.08 -53.58 3.63
CA GLU A 81 -36.97 -52.98 2.66
C GLU A 81 -36.85 -51.46 2.64
N VAL A 82 -36.80 -50.92 1.43
CA VAL A 82 -36.87 -49.48 1.18
C VAL A 82 -38.33 -49.07 1.30
N GLU A 83 -38.73 -48.53 2.45
CA GLU A 83 -39.89 -47.65 2.52
C GLU A 83 -39.43 -46.21 2.24
N THR A 84 -39.66 -45.80 1.00
CA THR A 84 -39.66 -44.41 0.56
C THR A 84 -40.67 -43.62 1.37
N ASN A 85 -40.20 -42.78 2.29
CA ASN A 85 -40.93 -41.61 2.74
C ASN A 85 -40.26 -40.36 2.17
N THR A 86 -40.61 -40.08 0.91
CA THR A 86 -40.51 -38.76 0.29
C THR A 86 -41.50 -37.83 0.96
N ASN A 87 -41.02 -36.98 1.87
CA ASN A 87 -41.41 -35.58 1.91
C ASN A 87 -40.57 -34.81 2.94
N GLU A 88 -40.28 -33.56 2.59
CA GLU A 88 -39.59 -32.53 3.38
C GLU A 88 -38.06 -32.58 3.40
N LEU A 89 -37.47 -32.40 2.22
CA LEU A 89 -36.23 -31.62 2.10
C LEU A 89 -36.58 -30.32 1.37
N GLU A 90 -36.93 -29.32 2.16
CA GLU A 90 -36.87 -27.92 1.78
C GLU A 90 -35.42 -27.64 1.32
N LYS A 91 -35.24 -27.41 0.02
CA LYS A 91 -33.97 -26.97 -0.57
C LYS A 91 -33.64 -25.59 0.01
N VAL A 92 -32.89 -25.55 1.10
CA VAL A 92 -32.08 -24.38 1.43
C VAL A 92 -30.91 -24.39 0.43
N GLU A 93 -31.16 -23.84 -0.74
CA GLU A 93 -30.13 -23.54 -1.73
C GLU A 93 -29.27 -22.41 -1.14
N VAL A 94 -28.24 -22.79 -0.39
CA VAL A 94 -27.21 -21.86 0.10
C VAL A 94 -26.50 -21.35 -1.15
N GLN A 95 -26.97 -20.23 -1.69
CA GLN A 95 -26.27 -19.49 -2.73
C GLN A 95 -24.92 -19.09 -2.14
N LYS A 96 -23.88 -19.83 -2.54
CA LYS A 96 -22.51 -19.54 -2.17
C LYS A 96 -22.16 -18.19 -2.81
N GLU A 97 -22.12 -17.18 -1.96
CA GLU A 97 -21.78 -15.81 -2.33
C GLU A 97 -20.50 -15.77 -3.18
N SER A 98 -20.52 -15.02 -4.28
CA SER A 98 -19.36 -14.89 -5.17
C SER A 98 -18.21 -14.23 -4.42
N GLY A 99 -16.96 -14.56 -4.78
CA GLY A 99 -15.79 -13.86 -4.24
C GLY A 99 -15.80 -12.36 -4.54
N ALA A 100 -16.48 -11.94 -5.63
CA ALA A 100 -16.68 -10.53 -5.96
C ALA A 100 -17.62 -9.84 -4.97
N ASP A 101 -18.74 -10.48 -4.62
CA ASP A 101 -19.74 -9.91 -3.71
C ASP A 101 -19.14 -9.71 -2.32
N ALA A 102 -18.40 -10.72 -1.84
CA ALA A 102 -17.69 -10.64 -0.56
C ALA A 102 -16.62 -9.53 -0.54
N TYR A 103 -15.94 -9.30 -1.67
CA TYR A 103 -14.97 -8.21 -1.81
C TYR A 103 -15.65 -6.84 -1.81
N LEU A 104 -16.75 -6.66 -2.55
CA LEU A 104 -17.48 -5.39 -2.63
C LEU A 104 -18.06 -4.97 -1.27
N LYS A 105 -18.64 -5.91 -0.51
CA LYS A 105 -19.16 -5.65 0.84
C LYS A 105 -18.11 -5.08 1.80
N SER A 106 -16.82 -5.37 1.57
CA SER A 106 -15.74 -4.83 2.42
C SER A 106 -15.57 -3.30 2.29
N PHE A 107 -16.16 -2.68 1.26
CA PHE A 107 -16.08 -1.25 0.99
C PHE A 107 -17.36 -0.48 1.35
N ASP A 108 -18.36 -1.13 1.94
CA ASP A 108 -19.68 -0.55 2.21
C ASP A 108 -19.58 0.76 3.00
N ASN A 109 -19.89 1.86 2.32
CA ASN A 109 -19.92 3.21 2.87
C ASN A 109 -20.97 4.04 2.10
N PRO A 110 -21.88 4.77 2.77
CA PRO A 110 -22.86 5.63 2.10
C PRO A 110 -22.23 6.60 1.07
N LEU A 111 -21.05 7.15 1.37
CA LEU A 111 -20.36 8.05 0.45
C LEU A 111 -19.84 7.33 -0.81
N LEU A 112 -19.51 6.04 -0.70
CA LEU A 112 -19.12 5.25 -1.86
C LEU A 112 -20.32 5.10 -2.80
N LYS A 113 -21.50 4.83 -2.24
CA LYS A 113 -22.74 4.69 -3.02
C LYS A 113 -23.07 5.97 -3.79
N ASP A 114 -22.96 7.13 -3.14
CA ASP A 114 -23.15 8.43 -3.81
C ASP A 114 -22.18 8.68 -4.97
N VAL A 115 -20.95 8.13 -4.88
CA VAL A 115 -19.94 8.23 -5.94
C VAL A 115 -20.24 7.23 -7.06
N GLU A 116 -20.64 6.01 -6.75
CA GLU A 116 -21.07 5.00 -7.73
C GLU A 116 -22.27 5.47 -8.55
N ASP A 117 -23.25 6.10 -7.91
CA ASP A 117 -24.44 6.61 -8.58
C ASP A 117 -24.05 7.75 -9.53
N ARG A 118 -23.19 8.68 -9.11
CA ARG A 118 -22.65 9.74 -9.98
C ARG A 118 -21.83 9.20 -11.15
N ILE A 119 -21.02 8.17 -10.95
CA ILE A 119 -20.27 7.51 -12.03
C ILE A 119 -21.25 6.87 -13.02
N SER A 120 -22.29 6.21 -12.52
CA SER A 120 -23.30 5.55 -13.36
C SER A 120 -24.10 6.56 -14.19
N GLU A 121 -24.44 7.71 -13.59
CA GLU A 121 -25.07 8.84 -14.27
C GLU A 121 -24.17 9.43 -15.36
N ASP A 122 -22.88 9.69 -15.07
CA ASP A 122 -21.93 10.23 -16.07
C ASP A 122 -21.72 9.27 -17.25
N LEU A 123 -21.59 7.96 -17.00
CA LEU A 123 -21.50 6.95 -18.07
C LEU A 123 -22.76 6.95 -18.95
N SER A 124 -23.94 7.01 -18.32
CA SER A 124 -25.22 7.03 -19.04
C SER A 124 -25.39 8.32 -19.86
N ALA A 125 -25.01 9.48 -19.30
CA ALA A 125 -25.03 10.77 -19.99
C ALA A 125 -24.10 10.81 -21.21
N ARG A 126 -23.05 9.98 -21.23
CA ARG A 126 -22.12 9.80 -22.36
C ARG A 126 -22.56 8.72 -23.35
N ASN A 127 -23.74 8.12 -23.17
CA ASN A 127 -24.26 6.98 -23.93
C ASN A 127 -23.39 5.71 -23.83
N ILE A 128 -22.62 5.55 -22.75
CA ILE A 128 -21.83 4.34 -22.47
C ILE A 128 -22.73 3.36 -21.73
N VAL A 129 -23.58 2.66 -22.48
CA VAL A 129 -24.61 1.74 -21.94
C VAL A 129 -24.18 0.29 -21.96
N ASP A 130 -23.36 -0.10 -22.94
CA ASP A 130 -22.90 -1.48 -23.11
C ASP A 130 -22.00 -1.92 -21.93
N PRO A 131 -22.24 -3.09 -21.32
CA PRO A 131 -21.44 -3.55 -20.18
C PRO A 131 -19.94 -3.72 -20.47
N SER A 132 -19.55 -4.10 -21.69
CA SER A 132 -18.14 -4.22 -22.09
C SER A 132 -17.49 -2.85 -22.15
N ASP A 133 -18.14 -1.87 -22.80
CA ASP A 133 -17.65 -0.50 -22.89
C ASP A 133 -17.54 0.16 -21.50
N LYS A 134 -18.54 -0.05 -20.63
CA LYS A 134 -18.48 0.40 -19.23
C LYS A 134 -17.26 -0.16 -18.52
N THR A 135 -17.00 -1.46 -18.68
CA THR A 135 -15.86 -2.11 -18.02
C THR A 135 -14.54 -1.52 -18.51
N GLU A 136 -14.36 -1.33 -19.82
CA GLU A 136 -13.14 -0.73 -20.37
C GLU A 136 -12.90 0.69 -19.84
N VAL A 137 -13.95 1.51 -19.86
CA VAL A 137 -13.89 2.91 -19.39
C VAL A 137 -13.59 2.97 -17.89
N LEU A 138 -14.24 2.14 -17.08
CA LEU A 138 -14.02 2.08 -15.63
C LEU A 138 -12.59 1.61 -15.30
N VAL A 139 -12.06 0.61 -16.01
CA VAL A 139 -10.67 0.17 -15.85
C VAL A 139 -9.70 1.30 -16.20
N ARG A 140 -9.93 2.02 -17.30
CA ARG A 140 -9.10 3.16 -17.71
C ARG A 140 -9.16 4.31 -16.70
N ALA A 141 -10.34 4.62 -16.18
CA ALA A 141 -10.56 5.64 -15.18
C ALA A 141 -9.85 5.27 -13.86
N LEU A 142 -10.01 4.02 -13.40
CA LEU A 142 -9.34 3.52 -12.20
C LEU A 142 -7.81 3.58 -12.34
N ALA A 143 -7.27 3.14 -13.47
CA ALA A 143 -5.83 3.24 -13.74
C ALA A 143 -5.33 4.69 -13.72
N SER A 144 -6.10 5.62 -14.29
CA SER A 144 -5.77 7.05 -14.29
C SER A 144 -5.78 7.64 -12.88
N THR A 145 -6.79 7.29 -12.06
CA THR A 145 -6.87 7.70 -10.65
C THR A 145 -5.71 7.13 -9.83
N GLN A 146 -5.37 5.86 -9.99
CA GLN A 146 -4.25 5.24 -9.30
C GLN A 146 -2.92 5.92 -9.68
N LEU A 147 -2.73 6.25 -10.95
CA LEU A 147 -1.56 7.00 -11.42
C LEU A 147 -1.50 8.40 -10.80
N ALA A 148 -2.63 9.12 -10.73
CA ALA A 148 -2.68 10.44 -10.09
C ALA A 148 -2.34 10.34 -8.60
N LEU A 149 -2.89 9.37 -7.88
CA LEU A 149 -2.60 9.14 -6.45
C LEU A 149 -1.13 8.78 -6.21
N LEU A 150 -0.54 7.92 -7.05
CA LEU A 150 0.88 7.60 -6.98
C LEU A 150 1.73 8.86 -7.18
N THR A 151 1.37 9.69 -8.16
CA THR A 151 2.08 10.92 -8.48
C THR A 151 1.98 11.95 -7.36
N GLU A 152 0.81 12.08 -6.72
CA GLU A 152 0.62 12.90 -5.51
C GLU A 152 1.50 12.41 -4.37
N ARG A 153 1.54 11.09 -4.13
CA ARG A 153 2.40 10.51 -3.08
C ARG A 153 3.87 10.82 -3.32
N ILE A 154 4.33 10.69 -4.56
CA ILE A 154 5.70 11.08 -4.95
C ILE A 154 5.90 12.57 -4.69
N TYR A 155 4.97 13.42 -5.13
CA TYR A 155 5.06 14.87 -4.97
C TYR A 155 5.16 15.30 -3.49
N THR A 156 4.46 14.61 -2.58
CA THR A 156 4.56 14.92 -1.15
C THR A 156 5.92 14.60 -0.54
N SER A 157 6.70 13.71 -1.17
CA SER A 157 7.97 13.18 -0.65
C SER A 157 9.21 13.64 -1.43
N ILE A 158 9.04 14.03 -2.70
CA ILE A 158 10.12 14.43 -3.59
C ILE A 158 10.62 15.82 -3.23
N TRP A 159 11.92 15.99 -3.43
CA TRP A 159 12.63 17.21 -3.18
C TRP A 159 12.66 18.13 -4.41
N GLY A 160 12.57 19.45 -4.23
CA GLY A 160 12.67 20.45 -5.29
C GLY A 160 13.95 20.30 -6.11
N SER A 161 15.08 20.03 -5.45
CA SER A 161 16.35 19.70 -6.12
C SER A 161 16.25 18.47 -7.04
N GLN A 162 15.47 17.46 -6.68
CA GLN A 162 15.21 16.28 -7.50
C GLN A 162 14.28 16.60 -8.67
N VAL A 163 13.27 17.46 -8.46
CA VAL A 163 12.41 17.96 -9.54
C VAL A 163 13.23 18.71 -10.59
N ARG A 164 14.22 19.51 -10.17
CA ARG A 164 15.17 20.18 -11.08
C ARG A 164 15.98 19.18 -11.90
N VAL A 165 16.45 18.09 -11.31
CA VAL A 165 17.10 16.99 -12.05
C VAL A 165 16.16 16.37 -13.08
N LEU A 166 14.90 16.10 -12.73
CA LEU A 166 13.94 15.55 -13.68
C LEU A 166 13.72 16.49 -14.86
N ARG A 167 13.56 17.80 -14.62
CA ARG A 167 13.42 18.80 -15.70
C ARG A 167 14.68 18.87 -16.57
N PHE A 168 15.85 18.84 -15.95
CA PHE A 168 17.12 18.80 -16.67
C PHE A 168 17.19 17.57 -17.58
N LEU A 169 16.97 16.37 -17.04
CA LEU A 169 16.99 15.11 -17.78
C LEU A 169 15.92 15.05 -18.88
N ASN A 170 14.77 15.69 -18.69
CA ASN A 170 13.72 15.79 -19.71
C ASN A 170 14.18 16.53 -20.98
N GLY A 171 15.21 17.38 -20.87
CA GLY A 171 15.86 18.02 -22.01
C GLY A 171 17.04 17.23 -22.60
N GLN A 172 17.39 16.06 -22.04
CA GLN A 172 18.57 15.29 -22.45
C GLN A 172 18.15 14.00 -23.19
N GLU A 173 18.14 14.05 -24.52
CA GLU A 173 17.73 12.92 -25.36
C GLU A 173 18.53 11.63 -25.10
N ASN A 174 19.84 11.77 -24.85
CA ASN A 174 20.76 10.64 -24.66
C ASN A 174 21.15 10.41 -23.19
N GLY A 175 20.45 11.05 -22.24
CA GLY A 175 20.80 11.03 -20.83
C GLY A 175 22.16 11.70 -20.53
N VAL A 176 22.66 11.54 -19.31
CA VAL A 176 23.89 12.20 -18.84
C VAL A 176 24.72 11.30 -17.94
N ASP A 177 25.99 11.64 -17.76
CA ASP A 177 26.82 11.02 -16.72
C ASP A 177 26.39 11.47 -15.32
N ILE A 178 26.68 10.65 -14.30
CA ILE A 178 26.37 10.93 -12.90
C ILE A 178 26.98 12.25 -12.40
N SER A 179 28.15 12.63 -12.92
CA SER A 179 28.82 13.90 -12.60
C SER A 179 27.97 15.12 -12.94
N ALA A 180 27.12 15.05 -13.97
CA ALA A 180 26.21 16.13 -14.34
C ALA A 180 25.06 16.33 -13.34
N LEU A 181 24.74 15.31 -12.53
CA LEU A 181 23.64 15.37 -11.56
C LEU A 181 24.10 15.88 -10.19
N ARG A 182 25.38 15.69 -9.84
CA ARG A 182 25.93 16.09 -8.54
C ARG A 182 25.77 17.58 -8.21
N PRO A 183 25.93 18.53 -9.14
CA PRO A 183 25.75 19.96 -8.84
C PRO A 183 24.37 20.31 -8.26
N PHE A 184 23.30 19.64 -8.70
CA PHE A 184 21.95 19.89 -8.18
C PHE A 184 21.82 19.55 -6.69
N TYR A 185 22.50 18.48 -6.27
CA TYR A 185 22.54 18.07 -4.87
C TYR A 185 23.41 19.01 -4.04
N GLU A 186 24.60 19.39 -4.52
CA GLU A 186 25.51 20.26 -3.75
C GLU A 186 24.93 21.66 -3.54
N VAL A 187 24.25 22.23 -4.54
CA VAL A 187 23.53 23.50 -4.40
C VAL A 187 22.45 23.38 -3.31
N ALA A 188 21.61 22.34 -3.38
CA ALA A 188 20.53 22.17 -2.41
C ALA A 188 21.04 21.88 -0.98
N LYS A 189 22.13 21.12 -0.86
CA LYS A 189 22.82 20.89 0.41
C LYS A 189 23.41 22.18 0.99
N SER A 190 23.93 23.06 0.15
CA SER A 190 24.43 24.37 0.55
C SER A 190 23.29 25.30 1.02
N ASP A 191 22.17 25.30 0.30
CA ASP A 191 21.02 26.16 0.62
C ASP A 191 20.26 25.68 1.87
N TYR A 192 20.23 24.36 2.11
CA TYR A 192 19.44 23.72 3.17
C TYR A 192 20.25 22.71 3.99
N PRO A 193 21.35 23.11 4.65
CA PRO A 193 22.30 22.18 5.27
C PRO A 193 21.66 21.27 6.33
N ASP A 194 20.68 21.77 7.10
CA ASP A 194 20.00 21.00 8.15
C ASP A 194 19.25 19.78 7.59
N TRP A 195 18.61 19.92 6.42
CA TRP A 195 17.87 18.83 5.78
C TRP A 195 18.78 17.77 5.16
N TYR A 196 20.03 18.14 4.87
CA TYR A 196 21.01 17.29 4.19
C TYR A 196 22.07 16.69 5.12
N LYS A 197 22.01 16.92 6.44
CA LYS A 197 22.99 16.40 7.41
C LYS A 197 23.22 14.88 7.31
N GLU A 198 22.13 14.14 7.12
CA GLU A 198 22.15 12.67 7.06
C GLU A 198 21.86 12.11 5.67
N GLN A 199 21.61 13.00 4.70
CA GLN A 199 21.33 12.61 3.34
C GLN A 199 22.62 12.60 2.53
N SER A 200 22.95 11.46 1.94
CA SER A 200 24.03 11.37 0.95
C SER A 200 23.49 11.59 -0.47
N PHE A 201 24.39 11.91 -1.40
CA PHE A 201 24.03 12.04 -2.83
C PHE A 201 23.39 10.75 -3.36
N GLU A 202 23.86 9.59 -2.92
CA GLU A 202 23.38 8.28 -3.35
C GLU A 202 21.97 8.00 -2.83
N ARG A 203 21.66 8.37 -1.57
CA ARG A 203 20.30 8.26 -1.02
C ARG A 203 19.34 9.23 -1.72
N TRP A 204 19.81 10.45 -1.96
CA TRP A 204 19.06 11.47 -2.69
C TRP A 204 18.74 11.03 -4.12
N LEU A 205 19.72 10.51 -4.85
CA LEU A 205 19.50 10.00 -6.21
C LEU A 205 18.70 8.70 -6.20
N GLY A 206 18.91 7.86 -5.19
CA GLY A 206 18.22 6.58 -4.98
C GLY A 206 16.71 6.71 -4.79
N PHE A 207 16.23 7.86 -4.31
CA PHE A 207 14.80 8.15 -4.32
C PHE A 207 14.25 8.19 -5.76
N LEU A 208 14.91 8.90 -6.68
CA LEU A 208 14.45 9.03 -8.06
C LEU A 208 14.45 7.68 -8.79
N THR A 209 15.43 6.81 -8.52
CA THR A 209 15.46 5.47 -9.10
C THR A 209 14.45 4.53 -8.46
N SER A 210 14.23 4.60 -7.13
CA SER A 210 13.29 3.72 -6.43
C SER A 210 11.83 3.99 -6.81
N TYR A 211 11.48 5.24 -7.15
CA TYR A 211 10.18 5.59 -7.75
C TYR A 211 10.14 5.46 -9.28
N ASN A 212 11.17 4.87 -9.89
CA ASN A 212 11.29 4.70 -11.34
C ASN A 212 11.12 6.00 -12.13
N LEU A 213 11.55 7.15 -11.58
CA LEU A 213 11.47 8.45 -12.26
C LEU A 213 12.66 8.66 -13.20
N ILE A 214 13.80 8.06 -12.84
CA ILE A 214 15.00 7.98 -13.69
C ILE A 214 15.48 6.53 -13.72
N THR A 215 16.24 6.19 -14.76
CA THR A 215 16.93 4.90 -14.88
C THR A 215 18.33 5.09 -15.46
N VAL A 216 19.13 4.03 -15.47
CA VAL A 216 20.49 4.02 -16.04
C VAL A 216 20.48 3.16 -17.31
N GLU A 217 20.79 3.78 -18.44
CA GLU A 217 20.92 3.14 -19.75
C GLU A 217 22.35 3.29 -20.27
N LYS A 218 23.03 2.16 -20.55
CA LYS A 218 24.42 2.17 -21.08
C LYS A 218 25.35 3.13 -20.31
N THR A 219 25.25 3.16 -18.98
CA THR A 219 25.98 4.05 -18.04
C THR A 219 25.50 5.50 -17.92
N ARG A 220 24.45 5.90 -18.64
CA ARG A 220 23.89 7.25 -18.60
C ARG A 220 22.56 7.27 -17.85
N TYR A 221 22.37 8.28 -17.02
CA TYR A 221 21.09 8.54 -16.36
C TYR A 221 20.12 9.19 -17.34
N VAL A 222 18.94 8.61 -17.47
CA VAL A 222 17.85 9.08 -18.34
C VAL A 222 16.56 9.21 -17.55
N ILE A 223 15.67 10.10 -17.98
CA ILE A 223 14.31 10.18 -17.43
C ILE A 223 13.43 9.08 -18.02
N THR A 224 12.65 8.41 -17.17
CA THR A 224 11.72 7.36 -17.61
C THR A 224 10.40 7.95 -18.14
N VAL A 225 9.53 7.10 -18.67
CA VAL A 225 8.14 7.47 -18.97
C VAL A 225 7.41 7.95 -17.71
N ALA A 226 7.63 7.28 -16.56
CA ALA A 226 7.02 7.67 -15.29
C ALA A 226 7.55 9.03 -14.79
N GLY A 227 8.84 9.32 -14.95
CA GLY A 227 9.41 10.64 -14.65
C GLY A 227 8.80 11.76 -15.50
N ARG A 228 8.63 11.53 -16.80
CA ARG A 228 7.97 12.49 -17.70
C ARG A 228 6.50 12.69 -17.33
N GLN A 229 5.80 11.61 -17.01
CA GLN A 229 4.41 11.66 -16.57
C GLN A 229 4.26 12.43 -15.25
N PHE A 230 5.18 12.23 -14.31
CA PHE A 230 5.23 13.00 -13.05
C PHE A 230 5.40 14.50 -13.32
N LEU A 231 6.34 14.89 -14.21
CA LEU A 231 6.54 16.29 -14.59
C LEU A 231 5.30 16.90 -15.26
N ARG A 232 4.60 16.13 -16.12
CA ARG A 232 3.37 16.58 -16.75
C ARG A 232 2.28 16.84 -15.71
N TYR A 233 2.09 15.90 -14.79
CA TYR A 233 1.10 16.02 -13.72
C TYR A 233 1.31 17.26 -12.84
N ILE A 234 2.54 17.54 -12.40
CA ILE A 234 2.79 18.73 -11.55
C ILE A 234 2.52 20.04 -12.30
N ALA A 235 2.75 20.07 -13.62
CA ALA A 235 2.45 21.23 -14.45
C ALA A 235 0.93 21.42 -14.61
N GLU A 236 0.21 20.34 -14.92
CA GLU A 236 -1.26 20.35 -15.06
C GLU A 236 -1.97 20.70 -13.74
N ALA A 237 -1.46 20.20 -12.62
CA ALA A 237 -2.03 20.45 -11.29
C ALA A 237 -1.62 21.80 -10.68
N GLY A 238 -0.82 22.62 -11.37
CA GLY A 238 -0.35 23.91 -10.86
C GLY A 238 0.50 23.79 -9.58
N LYS A 239 1.18 22.66 -9.39
CA LYS A 239 1.94 22.37 -8.17
C LYS A 239 3.28 23.11 -8.21
N PRO A 240 3.57 24.00 -7.23
CA PRO A 240 4.82 24.75 -7.23
C PRO A 240 6.01 23.82 -6.98
N GLU A 241 7.19 24.27 -7.40
CA GLU A 241 8.42 23.63 -6.93
C GLU A 241 8.54 23.84 -5.42
N ARG A 242 8.73 22.75 -4.66
CA ARG A 242 8.87 22.85 -3.22
C ARG A 242 10.18 23.55 -2.89
N LEU A 243 10.08 24.59 -2.06
CA LEU A 243 11.22 25.43 -1.68
C LEU A 243 12.22 24.67 -0.79
N TYR A 244 11.73 23.80 0.10
CA TYR A 244 12.56 23.05 1.04
C TYR A 244 12.91 21.67 0.49
N GLY A 245 14.21 21.43 0.29
CA GLY A 245 14.80 20.16 -0.18
C GLY A 245 14.28 19.81 -1.55
#